data_AF-A0A2V5YC76-F1
#
_entry.id   AF-A0A2V5YC76-F1
#
_cell.length_a   1.000
_cell.length_b   1.000
_cell.length_c   1.000
_cell.angle_alpha   90.00
_cell.angle_beta   90.00
_cell.angle_gamma   90.00
#
_symmetry.space_group_name_H-M   'P 1'
#
loop_
_entity.id
_entity.type
_entity.pdbx_description
1 polymer ?
#
loop_
_entity_poly.entity_id
_entity_poly.type
_entity_poly.pdbx_seq_one_letter_code
_entity_poly.pdbx_strand_id
1 'polypeptide(L)' 'VHMNPEEAVKAFVELGADTLIPMHYGTFRLGFEPMHEPPQRLLKSAREHGIADKVLVMTEGEPVVL' A
#
# COMPACT_ATOMS: atom_id res chain seq x y z
N VAL A 1 1.17 0.95 17.67
CA VAL A 1 0.50 -0.10 16.88
C VAL A 1 0.43 0.41 15.46
N HIS A 2 0.91 -0.35 14.48
CA HIS A 2 0.93 -0.01 13.06
C HIS A 2 0.47 -1.21 12.23
N MET A 3 -0.29 -0.94 11.16
CA MET A 3 -0.72 -1.93 10.18
C MET A 3 0.43 -2.25 9.24
N ASN A 4 0.66 -3.53 8.95
CA ASN A 4 1.63 -3.97 7.96
C ASN A 4 1.03 -4.01 6.52
N PRO A 5 1.84 -4.19 5.47
CA PRO A 5 1.36 -4.21 4.08
C PRO A 5 0.28 -5.26 3.78
N GLU A 6 0.41 -6.46 4.33
CA GLU A 6 -0.54 -7.55 4.11
C GLU A 6 -1.87 -7.30 4.85
N GLU A 7 -1.82 -6.71 6.04
CA GLU A 7 -2.99 -6.27 6.79
C GLU A 7 -3.72 -5.13 6.05
N ALA A 8 -3.00 -4.22 5.38
CA ALA A 8 -3.60 -3.17 4.57
C ALA A 8 -4.36 -3.72 3.36
N VAL A 9 -3.79 -4.72 2.68
CA VAL A 9 -4.47 -5.44 1.58
C VAL A 9 -5.70 -6.18 2.09
N LYS A 10 -5.59 -6.87 3.24
CA LYS A 10 -6.73 -7.56 3.86
C LYS A 10 -7.85 -6.59 4.20
N ALA A 11 -7.54 -5.47 4.85
CA ALA A 11 -8.52 -4.44 5.19
C ALA A 11 -9.22 -3.88 3.94
N PHE A 12 -8.48 -3.64 2.86
CA PHE A 12 -9.05 -3.20 1.58
C PHE A 12 -10.11 -4.19 1.05
N VAL A 13 -9.79 -5.49 1.06
CA VAL A 13 -10.71 -6.54 0.60
C VAL A 13 -11.95 -6.62 1.49
N GLU A 14 -11.77 -6.58 2.81
CA GLU A 14 -12.87 -6.65 3.78
C GLU A 14 -13.82 -5.45 3.70
N LEU A 15 -13.28 -4.26 3.38
CA LEU A 15 -14.08 -3.05 3.20
C LEU A 15 -14.82 -3.00 1.86
N GLY A 16 -14.48 -3.85 0.89
CA GLY A 16 -15.04 -3.81 -0.46
C GLY A 16 -14.74 -2.51 -1.20
N ALA A 17 -13.57 -1.91 -0.94
CA ALA A 17 -13.18 -0.63 -1.52
C ALA A 17 -12.80 -0.73 -3.01
N ASP A 18 -12.83 0.42 -3.70
CA ASP A 18 -12.56 0.49 -5.14
C ASP A 18 -11.10 0.79 -5.48
N THR A 19 -10.40 1.60 -4.67
CA THR A 19 -9.01 2.02 -4.93
C THR A 19 -8.18 2.01 -3.64
N LEU A 20 -7.02 1.37 -3.68
CA LEU A 20 -6.05 1.34 -2.58
C LEU A 20 -4.90 2.31 -2.88
N ILE A 21 -4.82 3.40 -2.11
CA ILE A 21 -3.70 4.35 -2.16
C ILE A 21 -2.83 4.11 -0.92
N PRO A 22 -1.70 3.37 -1.03
CA PRO A 22 -0.83 3.13 0.11
C PRO A 22 -0.10 4.42 0.51
N MET A 23 0.05 4.63 1.82
CA MET A 23 0.73 5.79 2.40
C MET A 23 1.54 5.38 3.64
N HIS A 24 2.17 6.35 4.31
CA HIS A 24 2.97 6.13 5.54
C HIS A 24 4.26 5.28 5.38
N TYR A 25 4.84 5.22 4.18
CA TYR A 25 6.15 4.60 3.93
C TYR A 25 7.11 5.60 3.24
N GLY A 26 8.39 5.25 3.13
CA GLY A 26 9.36 5.95 2.27
C GLY A 26 9.84 7.34 2.73
N THR A 27 9.10 8.06 3.57
CA THR A 27 9.44 9.43 3.96
C THR A 27 10.26 9.54 5.25
N PHE A 28 9.84 8.87 6.32
CA PHE A 28 10.50 8.91 7.63
C PHE A 28 10.81 7.51 8.13
N ARG A 29 11.99 7.33 8.72
CA ARG A 29 12.36 6.06 9.34
C ARG A 29 11.79 5.96 10.76
N LEU A 30 10.57 5.46 10.87
CA LEU A 30 9.86 5.25 12.14
C LEU A 30 9.86 3.78 12.59
N GLY A 31 10.32 2.87 11.74
CA GLY A 31 10.43 1.44 11.99
C GLY A 31 11.80 0.86 11.63
N PHE A 32 11.90 -0.47 11.69
CA PHE A 32 13.13 -1.21 11.40
C PHE A 32 13.17 -1.77 9.98
N GLU A 33 12.04 -1.74 9.26
CA GLU A 33 11.94 -2.17 7.88
C GLU A 33 12.81 -1.31 6.94
N PRO A 34 13.35 -1.90 5.85
CA PRO A 34 13.96 -1.12 4.79
C PRO A 34 12.95 -0.16 4.16
N MET A 35 13.35 1.09 3.92
CA MET A 35 12.45 2.16 3.44
C MET A 35 11.66 1.81 2.16
N HIS A 36 12.20 0.96 1.30
CA HIS A 36 11.63 0.56 0.01
C HIS A 36 10.83 -0.75 0.07
N GLU A 37 10.88 -1.48 1.19
CA GLU A 37 10.23 -2.79 1.34
C GLU A 37 8.68 -2.69 1.39
N PRO A 38 8.06 -1.72 2.11
CA PRO A 38 6.60 -1.69 2.25
C PRO A 38 5.81 -1.72 0.94
N PRO A 39 6.09 -0.88 -0.08
CA PRO A 39 5.34 -0.93 -1.34
C PRO A 39 5.57 -2.24 -2.10
N GLN A 40 6.75 -2.86 -1.99
CA GLN A 40 7.04 -4.15 -2.65
C GLN A 40 6.20 -5.28 -2.04
N ARG A 41 6.12 -5.33 -0.71
CA ARG A 41 5.29 -6.30 0.02
C ARG A 41 3.81 -6.09 -0.24
N LEU A 42 3.36 -4.83 -0.22
CA LEU A 42 1.97 -4.48 -0.51
C LEU A 42 1.57 -4.94 -1.92
N LEU A 43 2.38 -4.64 -2.94
CA LEU A 43 2.11 -5.05 -4.32
C LEU A 43 2.16 -6.57 -4.49
N LYS A 44 3.03 -7.27 -3.75
CA LYS A 44 3.03 -8.75 -3.73
C LYS A 44 1.73 -9.29 -3.16
N SER A 45 1.31 -8.82 -1.99
CA SER A 45 0.06 -9.23 -1.36
C SER A 45 -1.17 -8.89 -2.20
N ALA A 46 -1.17 -7.71 -2.84
CA ALA A 46 -2.23 -7.29 -3.76
C ALA A 46 -2.37 -8.22 -4.97
N ARG A 47 -1.25 -8.71 -5.53
CA ARG A 47 -1.26 -9.72 -6.60
C ARG A 47 -1.84 -11.04 -6.12
N GLU A 48 -1.47 -11.48 -4.92
CA GLU A 48 -1.98 -12.73 -4.32
C GLU A 48 -3.50 -12.66 -4.06
N HIS A 49 -4.03 -11.46 -3.80
CA HIS A 49 -5.47 -11.22 -3.59
C HIS A 49 -6.22 -10.80 -4.87
N GLY A 50 -5.55 -10.72 -6.02
CA GLY A 50 -6.19 -10.35 -7.30
C GLY A 50 -6.69 -8.91 -7.39
N ILE A 51 -6.06 -7.98 -6.64
CA ILE A 51 -6.46 -6.55 -6.59
C ILE A 51 -5.34 -5.61 -7.09
N ALA A 52 -4.32 -6.14 -7.76
CA ALA A 52 -3.14 -5.36 -8.14
C ALA A 52 -3.46 -4.16 -9.05
N ASP A 53 -4.49 -4.28 -9.88
CA ASP A 53 -5.04 -3.23 -10.74
C ASP A 53 -5.78 -2.12 -9.97
N LYS A 54 -6.13 -2.37 -8.70
CA LYS A 54 -6.77 -1.40 -7.81
C LYS A 54 -5.80 -0.64 -6.93
N VAL A 55 -4.50 -0.93 -7.01
CA VAL A 55 -3.47 -0.26 -6.21
C VAL A 55 -2.88 0.91 -6.97
N LEU A 56 -3.01 2.11 -6.42
CA LEU A 56 -2.42 3.34 -6.95
C LEU A 56 -1.26 3.80 -6.07
N VAL A 57 -0.04 3.41 -6.45
CA VAL A 57 1.19 3.92 -5.82
C VAL A 57 1.51 5.29 -6.44
N MET A 58 1.39 6.35 -5.64
CA MET A 58 1.59 7.73 -6.12
C MET A 58 3.05 8.17 -5.99
N THR A 59 3.50 9.00 -6.92
CA THR A 59 4.76 9.75 -6.81
C THR A 59 4.56 10.93 -5.86
N GLU A 60 5.49 11.14 -4.93
CA GLU A 60 5.42 12.25 -3.99
C GLU A 60 5.45 13.61 -4.71
N GLY A 61 4.48 14.47 -4.38
CA GLY A 61 4.36 15.81 -4.97
C GLY A 61 3.63 15.86 -6.32
N GLU A 62 3.27 14.71 -6.90
CA GLU A 62 2.51 14.65 -8.16
C GLU A 62 1.01 14.40 -7.90
N PRO A 63 0.10 15.23 -8.44
CA PRO A 63 -1.34 15.00 -8.30
C PRO A 63 -1.83 13.90 -9.25
N VAL A 64 -2.83 13.13 -8.79
CA VAL A 64 -3.59 12.18 -9.63
C VAL A 64 -5.08 12.52 -9.49
N VAL A 65 -5.81 12.48 -10.61
CA VAL A 65 -7.26 12.67 -10.68
C VAL A 65 -7.88 11.37 -11.17
N LEU A 66 -8.84 10.84 -10.41
CA LEU A 66 -9.57 9.59 -10.68
C LEU A 66 -10.92 9.87 -11.36
#